data_AF-A0A8J3U9D1-F1
#
_entry.id   AF-A0A8J3U9D1-F1
#
_cell.length_a   1.000
_cell.length_b   1.000
_cell.length_c   1.000
_cell.angle_alpha   90.00
_cell.angle_beta   90.00
_cell.angle_gamma   90.00
#
_symmetry.space_group_name_H-M   'P 1'
#
loop_
_entity.id
_entity.type
_entity.pdbx_description
1 polymer ?
#
loop_
_entity_poly.entity_id
_entity_poly.type
_entity_poly.pdbx_seq_one_letter_code
_entity_poly.pdbx_strand_id
1 'polypeptide(L)'
;MARLIVEVALKALAGGLFVLGFAVLAEMMTPKRLAGVFSAGPSVALGSLLVTAVLSGQADMRAAADGMRAGAVAFFVYCLVAPPLLSAWGVWRATLAGLVVWAVTAAAVYLLLPRP
;
A
#
# COMPACT_ATOMS: atom_id res chain seq x y z
N MET A 1 -22.79 9.39 10.34
CA MET A 1 -22.71 7.92 10.15
C MET A 1 -22.88 7.51 8.67
N ALA A 2 -24.04 7.78 8.04
CA ALA A 2 -24.33 7.33 6.67
C ALA A 2 -23.28 7.76 5.62
N ARG A 3 -22.85 9.03 5.63
CA ARG A 3 -21.82 9.55 4.71
C ARG A 3 -20.50 8.79 4.79
N LEU A 4 -20.09 8.41 6.00
CA LEU A 4 -18.82 7.72 6.26
C LEU A 4 -18.89 6.27 5.78
N ILE A 5 -20.04 5.61 5.99
CA ILE A 5 -20.32 4.27 5.46
C ILE A 5 -20.28 4.28 3.93
N VAL A 6 -20.93 5.27 3.31
CA VAL A 6 -20.94 5.44 1.85
C VAL A 6 -19.53 5.67 1.30
N GLU A 7 -18.73 6.52 1.94
CA GLU A 7 -17.35 6.79 1.52
C GLU A 7 -16.48 5.52 1.60
N VAL A 8 -16.53 4.78 2.69
CA VAL A 8 -15.77 3.52 2.85
C VAL A 8 -16.24 2.48 1.85
N ALA A 9 -17.55 2.36 1.62
CA ALA A 9 -18.09 1.45 0.61
C ALA A 9 -17.61 1.81 -0.79
N LEU A 10 -17.57 3.11 -1.15
CA LEU A 10 -17.05 3.57 -2.43
C LEU A 10 -15.55 3.27 -2.58
N LYS A 11 -14.75 3.49 -1.52
CA LYS A 11 -13.33 3.12 -1.50
C LYS A 11 -13.13 1.62 -1.75
N ALA A 12 -13.92 0.78 -1.07
CA ALA A 12 -13.87 -0.67 -1.22
C ALA A 12 -14.27 -1.10 -2.65
N LEU A 13 -15.34 -0.54 -3.21
CA LEU A 13 -15.78 -0.84 -4.57
C LEU A 13 -14.77 -0.39 -5.63
N ALA A 14 -14.27 0.84 -5.52
CA ALA A 14 -13.26 1.37 -6.42
C ALA A 14 -11.97 0.54 -6.34
N GLY A 15 -11.47 0.29 -5.12
CA GLY A 15 -10.31 -0.56 -4.89
C GLY A 15 -10.50 -1.97 -5.45
N GLY A 16 -11.67 -2.59 -5.22
CA GLY A 16 -12.03 -3.90 -5.75
C GLY A 16 -12.06 -3.96 -7.28
N LEU A 17 -12.54 -2.90 -7.94
CA LEU A 17 -12.50 -2.82 -9.40
C LEU A 17 -11.06 -2.77 -9.92
N PHE A 18 -10.18 -2.01 -9.28
CA PHE A 18 -8.75 -2.01 -9.61
C PHE A 18 -8.10 -3.36 -9.33
N VAL A 19 -8.42 -4.03 -8.22
CA VAL A 19 -7.92 -5.38 -7.89
C VAL A 19 -8.19 -6.35 -9.04
N LEU A 20 -9.43 -6.35 -9.56
CA LEU A 20 -9.84 -7.18 -10.69
C LEU A 20 -9.09 -6.79 -11.98
N GLY A 21 -9.02 -5.50 -12.30
CA GLY A 21 -8.31 -5.00 -13.48
C GLY A 21 -6.82 -5.37 -13.48
N PHE A 22 -6.13 -5.18 -12.35
CA PHE A 22 -4.73 -5.56 -12.20
C PHE A 22 -4.52 -7.08 -12.18
N ALA A 23 -5.48 -7.85 -11.67
CA ALA A 23 -5.41 -9.30 -11.72
C ALA A 23 -5.42 -9.80 -13.17
N VAL A 24 -6.36 -9.31 -13.99
CA VAL A 24 -6.44 -9.63 -15.43
C VAL A 24 -5.16 -9.18 -16.15
N LEU A 25 -4.71 -7.94 -15.90
CA LEU A 25 -3.47 -7.43 -16.51
C LEU A 25 -2.26 -8.30 -16.17
N ALA A 26 -2.13 -8.70 -14.90
CA ALA A 26 -1.01 -9.49 -14.44
C ALA A 26 -1.09 -10.97 -14.87
N GLU A 27 -2.27 -11.52 -15.13
CA GLU A 27 -2.41 -12.83 -15.78
C GLU A 27 -1.85 -12.84 -17.20
N MET A 28 -1.94 -11.70 -17.91
CA MET A 28 -1.35 -11.51 -19.24
C MET A 28 0.18 -11.28 -19.18
N MET A 29 0.75 -11.02 -18.00
CA MET A 29 2.17 -10.74 -17.81
C MET A 29 2.92 -11.94 -17.21
N THR A 30 4.17 -12.13 -17.63
CA THR A 30 5.12 -13.00 -16.92
C THR A 30 6.15 -12.12 -16.22
N PRO A 31 6.40 -12.30 -14.91
CA PRO A 31 5.96 -13.40 -14.03
C PRO A 31 4.59 -13.18 -13.36
N LYS A 32 3.78 -14.26 -13.27
CA LYS A 32 2.42 -14.25 -12.68
C LYS A 32 2.35 -13.81 -11.21
N ARG A 33 3.47 -13.83 -10.48
CA ARG A 33 3.55 -13.42 -9.06
C ARG A 33 3.24 -11.93 -8.86
N LEU A 34 3.35 -11.14 -9.93
CA LEU A 34 3.02 -9.72 -9.91
C LEU A 34 1.53 -9.45 -9.70
N ALA A 35 0.65 -10.40 -10.07
CA ALA A 35 -0.79 -10.27 -9.86
C ALA A 35 -1.13 -10.00 -8.41
N GLY A 36 -0.58 -10.80 -7.48
CA GLY A 36 -0.81 -10.60 -6.05
C GLY A 36 -0.30 -9.26 -5.53
N VAL A 37 0.88 -8.82 -5.97
CA VAL A 37 1.50 -7.58 -5.48
C VAL A 37 0.77 -6.34 -6.01
N PHE A 38 0.45 -6.29 -7.31
CA PHE A 38 -0.27 -5.16 -7.92
C PHE A 38 -1.73 -5.10 -7.48
N SER A 39 -2.40 -6.24 -7.39
CA SER A 39 -3.80 -6.29 -6.97
C SER A 39 -3.99 -5.86 -5.52
N ALA A 40 -3.03 -6.09 -4.61
CA ALA A 40 -3.18 -5.73 -3.20
C ALA A 40 -2.88 -4.25 -2.90
N GLY A 41 -1.63 -3.81 -3.06
CA GLY A 41 -1.20 -2.49 -2.59
C GLY A 41 -1.63 -1.34 -3.53
N PRO A 42 -1.13 -1.33 -4.78
CA PRO A 42 -1.41 -0.26 -5.74
C PRO A 42 -2.90 -0.06 -6.04
N SER A 43 -3.68 -1.13 -6.20
CA SER A 43 -5.13 -1.03 -6.44
C SER A 43 -5.89 -0.30 -5.34
N VAL A 44 -5.60 -0.66 -4.07
CA VAL A 44 -6.27 -0.06 -2.91
C VAL A 44 -5.85 1.40 -2.76
N ALA A 45 -4.58 1.71 -3.02
CA ALA A 45 -4.08 3.08 -3.03
C ALA A 45 -4.80 3.94 -4.09
N LEU A 46 -4.88 3.45 -5.34
CA LEU A 46 -5.56 4.13 -6.44
C LEU A 46 -7.05 4.34 -6.16
N GLY A 47 -7.76 3.28 -5.74
CA GLY A 47 -9.18 3.38 -5.40
C GLY A 47 -9.44 4.35 -4.26
N SER A 48 -8.61 4.31 -3.22
CA SER A 48 -8.77 5.19 -2.06
C SER A 48 -8.46 6.65 -2.38
N LEU A 49 -7.39 6.93 -3.14
CA LEU A 49 -7.03 8.28 -3.56
C LEU A 49 -8.07 8.89 -4.48
N LEU A 50 -8.61 8.12 -5.44
CA LEU A 50 -9.67 8.60 -6.33
C LEU A 50 -10.92 9.01 -5.53
N VAL A 51 -11.36 8.19 -4.59
CA VAL A 51 -12.53 8.51 -3.78
C VAL A 51 -12.25 9.70 -2.85
N THR A 52 -11.07 9.76 -2.22
CA THR A 52 -10.68 10.90 -1.37
C THR A 52 -10.56 12.20 -2.16
N ALA A 53 -10.02 12.16 -3.38
CA ALA A 53 -9.94 13.32 -4.26
C ALA A 53 -11.32 13.91 -4.57
N VAL A 54 -12.32 13.05 -4.78
CA VAL A 54 -13.69 13.45 -5.12
C VAL A 54 -14.51 13.86 -3.89
N LEU A 55 -14.38 13.16 -2.76
CA LEU A 55 -15.29 13.33 -1.62
C LEU A 55 -14.73 14.18 -0.46
N SER A 56 -13.41 14.18 -0.26
CA SER A 56 -12.75 14.82 0.89
C SER A 56 -11.97 16.08 0.49
N GLY A 57 -11.45 16.13 -0.74
CA GLY A 57 -10.78 17.29 -1.32
C GLY A 57 -9.25 17.18 -1.39
N GLN A 58 -8.59 18.20 -1.94
CA GLN A 58 -7.16 18.13 -2.28
C GLN A 58 -6.22 18.03 -1.07
N ALA A 59 -6.56 18.65 0.06
CA ALA A 59 -5.72 18.59 1.26
C ALA A 59 -5.66 17.16 1.83
N ASP A 60 -6.81 16.51 1.97
CA ASP A 60 -6.90 15.13 2.45
C ASP A 60 -6.28 14.13 1.48
N MET A 61 -6.44 14.38 0.17
CA MET A 61 -5.78 13.58 -0.87
C MET A 61 -4.25 13.67 -0.77
N ARG A 62 -3.69 14.87 -0.57
CA ARG A 62 -2.24 15.06 -0.40
C ARG A 62 -1.72 14.35 0.83
N ALA A 63 -2.40 14.51 1.97
CA ALA A 63 -2.02 13.84 3.22
C ALA A 63 -2.07 12.30 3.07
N ALA A 64 -3.11 11.76 2.41
CA ALA A 64 -3.20 10.33 2.12
C ALA A 64 -2.08 9.86 1.19
N ALA A 65 -1.75 10.65 0.14
CA ALA A 65 -0.70 10.32 -0.81
C ALA A 65 0.69 10.29 -0.14
N ASP A 66 0.99 11.21 0.77
CA ASP A 66 2.27 11.23 1.48
C ASP A 66 2.44 10.01 2.39
N GLY A 67 1.36 9.60 3.07
CA GLY A 67 1.35 8.34 3.83
C GLY A 67 1.60 7.11 2.94
N MET A 68 0.96 7.05 1.76
CA MET A 68 1.16 5.96 0.80
C MET A 68 2.57 5.94 0.22
N ARG A 69 3.19 7.10 -0.03
CA ARG A 69 4.59 7.21 -0.51
C ARG A 69 5.57 6.68 0.54
N ALA A 70 5.40 7.06 1.79
CA ALA A 70 6.21 6.54 2.88
C ALA A 70 6.07 5.01 3.03
N GLY A 71 4.83 4.50 2.96
CA GLY A 71 4.55 3.07 2.98
C GLY A 71 5.16 2.30 1.81
N ALA A 72 5.18 2.89 0.60
CA ALA A 72 5.77 2.28 -0.58
C ALA A 72 7.30 2.13 -0.45
N VAL A 73 8.00 3.16 0.04
CA VAL A 73 9.44 3.08 0.30
C VAL A 73 9.73 2.04 1.38
N ALA A 74 8.95 2.02 2.46
CA ALA A 74 9.08 1.04 3.52
C ALA A 74 8.87 -0.40 3.02
N PHE A 75 7.87 -0.62 2.16
CA PHE A 75 7.61 -1.93 1.55
C PHE A 75 8.75 -2.37 0.64
N PHE A 76 9.36 -1.46 -0.12
CA PHE A 76 10.54 -1.75 -0.91
C PHE A 76 11.71 -2.23 -0.04
N VAL A 77 12.01 -1.51 1.05
CA VAL A 77 13.05 -1.92 1.99
C VAL A 77 12.73 -3.27 2.65
N TYR A 78 11.47 -3.48 3.06
CA TYR A 78 11.01 -4.76 3.59
C TYR A 78 11.29 -5.91 2.61
N CYS A 79 10.98 -5.75 1.33
CA CYS A 79 11.21 -6.77 0.31
C CYS A 79 12.69 -7.10 0.09
N LEU A 80 13.60 -6.14 0.30
CA LEU A 80 15.05 -6.36 0.22
C LEU A 80 15.60 -7.11 1.44
N VAL A 81 15.05 -6.82 2.62
CA VAL A 81 15.57 -7.33 3.90
C VAL A 81 14.89 -8.66 4.31
N ALA A 82 13.65 -8.91 3.89
CA ALA A 82 12.92 -10.12 4.29
C ALA A 82 13.57 -11.45 3.84
N PRO A 83 14.03 -11.63 2.58
CA PRO A 83 14.67 -12.88 2.16
C PRO A 83 15.92 -13.29 2.97
N PRO A 84 16.92 -12.40 3.21
CA PRO A 84 18.08 -12.76 4.03
C PRO A 84 17.74 -12.96 5.52
N LEU A 85 16.74 -12.26 6.05
CA LEU A 85 16.26 -12.50 7.42
C LEU A 85 15.62 -13.89 7.57
N LEU A 86 14.82 -14.29 6.58
CA LEU A 86 14.16 -15.60 6.55
C LEU A 86 15.17 -16.74 6.54
N SER A 87 16.25 -16.62 5.75
CA SER A 87 17.30 -17.64 5.71
C SER A 87 18.12 -17.71 7.01
N ALA A 88 18.28 -16.59 7.73
CA ALA A 88 19.12 -16.51 8.92
C ALA A 88 18.41 -16.90 10.23
N TRP A 89 17.17 -16.45 10.45
CA TRP A 89 16.54 -16.48 11.79
C TRP A 89 15.25 -17.29 11.89
N GLY A 90 14.79 -17.90 10.78
CA GLY A 90 13.52 -18.60 10.70
C GLY A 90 12.31 -17.66 10.63
N VAL A 91 11.15 -18.23 10.29
CA VAL A 91 9.95 -17.49 9.87
C VAL A 91 9.49 -16.45 10.90
N TRP A 92 9.33 -16.83 12.17
CA TRP A 92 8.76 -15.92 13.18
C TRP A 92 9.63 -14.69 13.44
N ARG A 93 10.94 -14.89 13.63
CA ARG A 93 11.89 -13.80 13.90
C ARG A 93 12.08 -12.91 12.67
N ALA A 94 12.12 -13.52 11.48
CA ALA A 94 12.23 -12.79 10.22
C ALA A 94 11.00 -11.91 9.96
N THR A 95 9.79 -12.43 10.19
CA THR A 95 8.55 -11.66 10.06
C THR A 95 8.52 -10.49 11.04
N LEU A 96 8.86 -10.72 12.32
CA LEU A 96 8.86 -9.65 13.32
C LEU A 96 9.90 -8.57 12.98
N ALA A 97 11.14 -8.97 12.65
CA ALA A 97 12.18 -8.04 12.27
C ALA A 97 11.84 -7.28 10.97
N GLY A 98 11.23 -7.95 10.00
CA GLY A 98 10.71 -7.31 8.79
C GLY A 98 9.64 -6.25 9.11
N LEU A 99 8.66 -6.58 9.96
CA LEU A 99 7.64 -5.61 10.39
C LEU A 99 8.25 -4.40 11.10
N VAL A 100 9.26 -4.61 11.94
CA VAL A 100 10.01 -3.52 12.59
C VAL A 100 10.73 -2.66 11.56
N VAL A 101 11.43 -3.27 10.61
CA VAL A 101 12.11 -2.55 9.52
C VAL A 101 11.12 -1.72 8.71
N TRP A 102 9.98 -2.30 8.36
CA TRP A 102 8.90 -1.60 7.65
C TRP A 102 8.37 -0.42 8.47
N ALA A 103 8.05 -0.62 9.75
CA ALA A 103 7.51 0.45 10.60
C ALA A 103 8.52 1.59 10.80
N VAL A 104 9.79 1.26 11.06
CA VAL A 104 10.87 2.25 11.26
C VAL A 104 11.12 3.04 9.98
N THR A 105 11.19 2.37 8.82
CA THR A 105 11.41 3.05 7.54
C THR A 105 10.21 3.90 7.12
N ALA A 106 8.98 3.42 7.33
CA ALA A 106 7.77 4.21 7.07
C ALA A 106 7.73 5.47 7.93
N ALA A 107 8.00 5.34 9.23
CA ALA A 107 8.06 6.48 10.14
C ALA A 107 9.18 7.45 9.76
N ALA A 108 10.37 6.96 9.44
CA ALA A 108 11.50 7.79 9.04
C ALA A 108 11.19 8.59 7.76
N VAL A 109 10.67 7.94 6.71
CA VAL A 109 10.31 8.62 5.46
C VAL A 109 9.17 9.62 5.70
N TYR A 110 8.15 9.24 6.45
CA TYR A 110 7.03 10.13 6.76
C TYR A 110 7.45 11.38 7.55
N LEU A 111 8.41 11.25 8.47
CA LEU A 111 8.95 12.37 9.24
C LEU A 111 9.82 13.31 8.40
N LEU A 112 10.47 12.78 7.36
CA LEU A 112 11.32 13.55 6.44
C LEU A 112 10.54 14.21 5.30
N LEU A 113 9.30 13.79 5.04
CA LEU A 113 8.46 14.41 4.02
C LEU A 113 8.10 15.85 4.43
N PRO A 114 8.27 16.83 3.52
CA PRO A 114 7.86 18.21 3.77
C PRO A 114 6.37 18.26 4.10
N ARG A 115 6.01 18.84 5.24
CA ARG A 115 4.61 19.04 5.61
C ARG A 115 4.07 20.28 4.89
N PRO A 116 2.85 20.23 4.35
CA PRO A 116 2.20 21.38 3.73
C PRO A 116 1.91 22.49 4.75
#